data_AF-A0A512UF47-F1
#
_entry.id   AF-A0A512UF47-F1
#
_cell.length_a   1.000
_cell.length_b   1.000
_cell.length_c   1.000
_cell.angle_alpha   90.00
_cell.angle_beta   90.00
_cell.angle_gamma   90.00
#
_symmetry.space_group_name_H-M   'P 1'
#
loop_
_entity.id
_entity.type
_entity.pdbx_description
1 polymer ?
#
loop_
_entity_poly.entity_id
_entity_poly.type
_entity_poly.pdbx_seq_one_letter_code
_entity_poly.pdbx_strand_id
1 'polypeptide(L)'
;MATSTHFLRQETLFALSPQCSQAPGDLCNQQYVDKATLAQLLDSTYFVIRGDTLGSAADILMVWEVRLSLLLFTDQLGAAKREAVALNNALYLHENPGAARPANPALVKPQGPGNGPGPGPASVSVSAPPVYPLPTNNDGAISDSLLSLVLSLKSGPSMARVNEIYRLCYQKRLKGDSVRVNGAPNDVPSLAHPNHSNPTGLQASLMALSYGVIAVLFVSRNYATLDSFLVSLRHDLKADPSNGAYHSNVTLMWLLAKIYMRRASGTVDSTEASVWGPLYDENLGEIAVETWTALTFVTSKVGAQLGGSVFPIVVSPETVSVAQLADLVAQDRISVRTVCCLLALWSLAATNHTNLSQDEFTIIPDQGHHSGDTAAGTSGDSSDNMSGVGYVTRYIRSRWGDFYNKLYGLE
;
A
#
# COMPACT_ATOMS: atom_id res chain seq x y z
N MET A 1 -17.60 26.91 3.71
CA MET A 1 -16.77 27.37 2.58
C MET A 1 -16.97 26.39 1.45
N ALA A 2 -17.34 26.84 0.25
CA ALA A 2 -17.36 25.96 -0.91
C ALA A 2 -15.93 25.45 -1.13
N THR A 3 -15.70 24.15 -0.93
CA THR A 3 -14.41 23.50 -1.16
C THR A 3 -14.13 23.52 -2.65
N SER A 4 -13.37 24.53 -3.10
CA SER A 4 -12.93 24.62 -4.48
C SER A 4 -12.14 23.36 -4.83
N THR A 5 -12.69 22.47 -5.64
CA THR A 5 -12.01 21.23 -6.07
C THR A 5 -11.00 21.48 -7.19
N HIS A 6 -10.89 22.72 -7.67
CA HIS A 6 -10.04 23.11 -8.80
C HIS A 6 -8.56 22.73 -8.60
N PHE A 7 -8.05 22.74 -7.36
CA PHE A 7 -6.66 22.36 -7.09
C PHE A 7 -6.37 20.88 -7.39
N LEU A 8 -7.38 20.00 -7.32
CA LEU A 8 -7.25 18.56 -7.63
C LEU A 8 -7.32 18.25 -9.12
N ARG A 9 -7.60 19.26 -9.95
CA ARG A 9 -7.85 19.12 -11.41
C ARG A 9 -6.72 19.69 -12.27
N GLN A 10 -5.65 20.19 -11.64
CA GLN A 10 -4.57 20.88 -12.34
C GLN A 10 -3.76 19.94 -13.24
N GLU A 11 -3.39 20.39 -14.44
CA GLU A 11 -2.58 19.61 -15.40
C GLU A 11 -1.24 19.16 -14.80
N THR A 12 -0.66 20.03 -13.97
CA THR A 12 0.62 19.80 -13.32
C THR A 12 0.62 18.62 -12.34
N LEU A 13 -0.55 18.08 -11.98
CA LEU A 13 -0.65 16.87 -11.16
C LEU A 13 -0.41 15.59 -11.97
N PHE A 14 -0.53 15.65 -13.30
CA PHE A 14 -0.41 14.49 -14.18
C PHE A 14 1.00 14.39 -14.74
N ALA A 15 1.60 13.22 -14.61
CA ALA A 15 2.92 12.92 -15.13
C ALA A 15 2.87 12.27 -16.52
N LEU A 16 1.72 11.68 -16.88
CA LEU A 16 1.44 11.10 -18.18
C LEU A 16 0.21 11.75 -18.79
N SER A 17 0.35 12.20 -20.03
CA SER A 17 -0.77 12.61 -20.88
C SER A 17 -1.54 11.37 -21.34
N PRO A 18 -2.87 11.47 -21.55
CA PRO A 18 -3.66 10.36 -22.08
C PRO A 18 -3.19 9.99 -23.49
N GLN A 19 -3.33 8.72 -23.84
CA GLN A 19 -2.98 8.24 -25.19
C GLN A 19 -4.06 8.60 -26.21
N CYS A 20 -5.30 8.72 -25.75
CA CYS A 20 -6.45 9.14 -26.56
C CYS A 20 -6.71 10.65 -26.43
N SER A 21 -7.29 11.25 -27.47
CA SER A 21 -7.75 12.65 -27.45
C SER A 21 -9.09 12.85 -26.74
N GLN A 22 -9.83 11.77 -26.51
CA GLN A 22 -11.14 11.75 -25.85
C GLN A 22 -11.21 10.58 -24.87
N ALA A 23 -12.15 10.65 -23.92
CA ALA A 23 -12.39 9.59 -22.95
C ALA A 23 -12.72 8.26 -23.66
N PRO A 24 -11.97 7.18 -23.43
CA PRO A 24 -12.25 5.89 -24.08
C PRO A 24 -13.60 5.28 -23.64
N GLY A 25 -14.09 5.67 -22.46
CA GLY A 25 -15.39 5.33 -21.94
C GLY A 25 -15.63 5.92 -20.54
N ASP A 26 -16.85 5.77 -20.05
CA ASP A 26 -17.29 6.32 -18.76
C ASP A 26 -16.90 5.39 -17.59
N LEU A 27 -16.06 5.88 -16.67
CA LEU A 27 -15.66 5.13 -15.47
C LEU A 27 -16.82 4.86 -14.51
N CYS A 28 -17.91 5.61 -14.62
CA CYS A 28 -19.12 5.36 -13.84
C CYS A 28 -19.98 4.24 -14.44
N ASN A 29 -19.67 3.77 -15.65
CA ASN A 29 -20.40 2.69 -16.31
C ASN A 29 -19.75 1.33 -16.00
N GLN A 30 -20.47 0.49 -15.26
CA GLN A 30 -20.03 -0.86 -14.90
C GLN A 30 -19.68 -1.73 -16.11
N GLN A 31 -20.51 -1.75 -17.17
CA GLN A 31 -20.26 -2.58 -18.34
C GLN A 31 -18.99 -2.19 -19.08
N TYR A 32 -18.65 -0.89 -19.07
CA TYR A 32 -17.38 -0.42 -19.61
C TYR A 32 -16.22 -0.89 -18.72
N VAL A 33 -16.31 -0.66 -17.41
CA VAL A 33 -15.25 -1.02 -16.46
C VAL A 33 -14.91 -2.52 -16.50
N ASP A 34 -15.92 -3.37 -16.59
CA ASP A 34 -15.75 -4.83 -16.68
C ASP A 34 -15.01 -5.30 -17.95
N LYS A 35 -15.06 -4.51 -19.04
CA LYS A 35 -14.52 -4.88 -20.36
C LYS A 35 -13.27 -4.10 -20.76
N ALA A 36 -13.04 -2.95 -20.14
CA ALA A 36 -11.94 -2.06 -20.50
C ALA A 36 -10.59 -2.65 -20.08
N THR A 37 -9.57 -2.39 -20.90
CA THR A 37 -8.18 -2.68 -20.53
C THR A 37 -7.71 -1.72 -19.43
N LEU A 38 -6.68 -2.11 -18.66
CA LEU A 38 -6.10 -1.25 -17.63
C LEU A 38 -5.61 0.11 -18.19
N ALA A 39 -5.09 0.13 -19.42
CA ALA A 39 -4.68 1.35 -20.10
C ALA A 39 -5.86 2.26 -20.44
N GLN A 40 -6.98 1.70 -20.91
CA GLN A 40 -8.20 2.46 -21.18
C GLN A 40 -8.81 3.03 -19.90
N LEU A 41 -8.82 2.24 -18.81
CA LEU A 41 -9.25 2.72 -17.49
C LEU A 41 -8.35 3.87 -17.01
N LEU A 42 -7.03 3.73 -17.18
CA LEU A 42 -6.06 4.77 -16.80
C LEU A 42 -6.31 6.08 -17.56
N ASP A 43 -6.52 6.02 -18.88
CA ASP A 43 -6.86 7.19 -19.68
C ASP A 43 -8.19 7.80 -19.24
N SER A 44 -9.22 6.98 -18.99
CA SER A 44 -10.51 7.49 -18.51
C SER A 44 -10.38 8.22 -17.16
N THR A 45 -9.46 7.83 -16.26
CA THR A 45 -9.25 8.56 -14.98
C THR A 45 -8.83 10.00 -15.21
N TYR A 46 -7.98 10.26 -16.22
CA TYR A 46 -7.54 11.61 -16.56
C TYR A 46 -8.74 12.49 -16.95
N PHE A 47 -9.58 12.01 -17.87
CA PHE A 47 -10.74 12.77 -18.34
C PHE A 47 -11.77 13.00 -17.24
N VAL A 48 -12.01 12.01 -16.38
CA VAL A 48 -12.96 12.12 -15.26
C VAL A 48 -12.46 13.11 -14.20
N ILE A 49 -11.17 13.09 -13.84
CA ILE A 49 -10.60 14.08 -12.91
C ILE A 49 -10.56 15.48 -13.52
N ARG A 50 -10.37 15.60 -14.84
CA ARG A 50 -10.30 16.90 -15.53
C ARG A 50 -11.65 17.51 -15.86
N GLY A 51 -12.70 16.71 -16.04
CA GLY A 51 -14.03 17.18 -16.41
C GLY A 51 -14.95 17.42 -15.21
N ASP A 52 -15.99 18.22 -15.36
CA ASP A 52 -16.87 18.63 -14.26
C ASP A 52 -17.90 17.57 -13.82
N THR A 53 -17.67 16.30 -14.17
CA THR A 53 -18.58 15.18 -13.86
C THR A 53 -18.62 14.84 -12.37
N LEU A 54 -17.53 15.06 -11.64
CA LEU A 54 -17.43 14.81 -10.20
C LEU A 54 -17.68 16.08 -9.39
N GLY A 55 -18.75 16.07 -8.59
CA GLY A 55 -19.14 17.22 -7.76
C GLY A 55 -18.41 17.34 -6.43
N SER A 56 -17.89 16.23 -5.88
CA SER A 56 -17.27 16.21 -4.55
C SER A 56 -15.75 16.00 -4.60
N ALA A 57 -15.03 16.59 -3.64
CA ALA A 57 -13.59 16.36 -3.47
C ALA A 57 -13.29 14.88 -3.17
N ALA A 58 -14.15 14.22 -2.39
CA ALA A 58 -14.02 12.82 -2.04
C ALA A 58 -14.08 11.90 -3.29
N ASP A 59 -15.02 12.16 -4.22
CA ASP A 59 -15.10 11.39 -5.46
C ASP A 59 -13.87 11.58 -6.34
N ILE A 60 -13.38 12.82 -6.46
CA ILE A 60 -12.16 13.11 -7.23
C ILE A 60 -10.97 12.37 -6.60
N LEU A 61 -10.88 12.33 -5.27
CA LEU A 61 -9.82 11.60 -4.56
C LEU A 61 -9.94 10.09 -4.72
N MET A 62 -11.15 9.52 -4.76
CA MET A 62 -11.35 8.11 -5.10
C MET A 62 -10.83 7.79 -6.52
N VAL A 63 -11.09 8.66 -7.49
CA VAL A 63 -10.54 8.47 -8.85
C VAL A 63 -9.02 8.67 -8.88
N TRP A 64 -8.44 9.52 -8.05
CA TRP A 64 -6.99 9.59 -7.86
C TRP A 64 -6.41 8.29 -7.27
N GLU A 65 -7.07 7.67 -6.30
CA GLU A 65 -6.67 6.34 -5.76
C GLU A 65 -6.67 5.28 -6.87
N VAL A 66 -7.74 5.25 -7.68
CA VAL A 66 -7.84 4.38 -8.86
C VAL A 66 -6.70 4.64 -9.84
N ARG A 67 -6.43 5.91 -10.17
CA ARG A 67 -5.37 6.29 -11.10
C ARG A 67 -3.99 5.86 -10.64
N LEU A 68 -3.63 6.14 -9.39
CA LEU A 68 -2.33 5.75 -8.85
C LEU A 68 -2.16 4.22 -8.82
N SER A 69 -3.23 3.49 -8.51
CA SER A 69 -3.22 2.01 -8.56
C SER A 69 -3.03 1.51 -9.99
N LEU A 70 -3.74 2.09 -10.97
CA LEU A 70 -3.60 1.73 -12.38
C LEU A 70 -2.20 2.01 -12.94
N LEU A 71 -1.57 3.11 -12.54
CA LEU A 71 -0.18 3.40 -12.90
C LEU A 71 0.78 2.32 -12.37
N LEU A 72 0.54 1.81 -11.16
CA LEU A 72 1.30 0.66 -10.66
C LEU A 72 1.01 -0.60 -11.47
N PHE A 73 -0.26 -0.91 -11.72
CA PHE A 73 -0.65 -2.13 -12.45
C PHE A 73 -0.09 -2.17 -13.86
N THR A 74 0.11 -1.01 -14.49
CA THR A 74 0.64 -0.83 -15.86
C THR A 74 2.15 -0.55 -15.92
N ASP A 75 2.89 -0.85 -14.85
CA ASP A 75 4.37 -0.73 -14.78
C ASP A 75 4.90 0.71 -14.97
N GLN A 76 4.08 1.71 -14.62
CA GLN A 76 4.42 3.13 -14.70
C GLN A 76 4.84 3.69 -13.33
N LEU A 77 5.67 2.96 -12.56
CA LEU A 77 6.06 3.37 -11.19
C LEU A 77 6.63 4.80 -11.16
N GLY A 78 7.48 5.15 -12.12
CA GLY A 78 8.07 6.49 -12.21
C GLY A 78 7.01 7.59 -12.35
N ALA A 79 5.93 7.34 -13.11
CA ALA A 79 4.80 8.26 -13.20
C ALA A 79 3.97 8.26 -11.92
N ALA A 80 3.65 7.08 -11.35
CA ALA A 80 2.92 6.95 -10.10
C ALA A 80 3.57 7.75 -8.97
N LYS A 81 4.91 7.68 -8.83
CA LYS A 81 5.66 8.47 -7.84
C LYS A 81 5.54 9.98 -8.08
N ARG A 82 5.69 10.43 -9.32
CA ARG A 82 5.57 11.87 -9.65
C ARG A 82 4.16 12.40 -9.38
N GLU A 83 3.12 11.67 -9.80
CA GLU A 83 1.74 12.07 -9.57
C GLU A 83 1.37 12.03 -8.08
N ALA A 84 1.83 11.00 -7.33
CA ALA A 84 1.60 10.94 -5.89
C ALA A 84 2.27 12.09 -5.13
N VAL A 85 3.50 12.49 -5.51
CA VAL A 85 4.16 13.67 -4.95
C VAL A 85 3.38 14.94 -5.28
N ALA A 86 2.98 15.12 -6.54
CA ALA A 86 2.23 16.30 -6.97
C ALA A 86 0.88 16.40 -6.25
N LEU A 87 0.13 15.29 -6.15
CA LEU A 87 -1.13 15.20 -5.43
C LEU A 87 -0.95 15.48 -3.92
N ASN A 88 0.04 14.85 -3.27
CA ASN A 88 0.39 15.10 -1.87
C ASN A 88 0.65 16.58 -1.62
N ASN A 89 1.46 17.20 -2.48
CA ASN A 89 1.82 18.60 -2.35
C ASN A 89 0.61 19.53 -2.52
N ALA A 90 -0.27 19.22 -3.49
CA ALA A 90 -1.49 19.99 -3.72
C ALA A 90 -2.45 19.90 -2.52
N LEU A 91 -2.62 18.70 -1.95
CA LEU A 91 -3.41 18.46 -0.74
C LEU A 91 -2.83 19.20 0.47
N TYR A 92 -1.52 19.07 0.69
CA TYR A 92 -0.83 19.73 1.81
C TYR A 92 -0.95 21.25 1.75
N LEU A 93 -0.70 21.85 0.57
CA LEU A 93 -0.79 23.30 0.37
C LEU A 93 -2.22 23.83 0.46
N HIS A 94 -3.21 23.01 0.11
CA HIS A 94 -4.62 23.35 0.28
C HIS A 94 -4.99 23.43 1.77
N GLU A 95 -4.54 22.47 2.59
CA GLU A 95 -4.75 22.50 4.04
C GLU A 95 -3.92 23.58 4.76
N ASN A 96 -2.76 23.94 4.19
CA ASN A 96 -1.80 24.86 4.79
C ASN A 96 -1.54 26.05 3.86
N PRO A 97 -2.48 26.99 3.71
CA PRO A 97 -2.34 28.12 2.78
C PRO A 97 -1.16 29.04 3.09
N GLY A 98 -0.67 29.05 4.33
CA GLY A 98 0.52 29.80 4.77
C GLY A 98 1.85 29.07 4.56
N ALA A 99 1.85 27.83 4.06
CA ALA A 99 3.09 27.10 3.80
C ALA A 99 3.88 27.74 2.66
N ALA A 100 5.22 27.81 2.82
CA ALA A 100 6.10 28.34 1.78
C ALA A 100 5.98 27.50 0.52
N ARG A 101 5.55 28.11 -0.59
CA ARG A 101 5.58 27.48 -1.91
C ARG A 101 7.00 27.64 -2.46
N PRO A 102 7.65 26.60 -3.00
CA PRO A 102 8.89 26.79 -3.74
C PRO A 102 8.62 27.84 -4.82
N ALA A 103 9.56 28.74 -5.06
CA ALA A 103 9.52 29.53 -6.28
C ALA A 103 9.41 28.53 -7.44
N ASN A 104 8.38 28.67 -8.28
CA ASN A 104 8.32 27.95 -9.54
C ASN A 104 9.71 28.05 -10.18
N PRO A 105 10.30 26.96 -10.73
CA PRO A 105 11.33 27.11 -11.73
C PRO A 105 10.65 27.78 -12.93
N ALA A 106 10.43 29.08 -12.83
CA ALA A 106 9.96 29.89 -13.93
C ALA A 106 10.96 29.65 -15.05
N LEU A 107 10.44 29.29 -16.22
CA LEU A 107 11.13 29.44 -17.49
C LEU A 107 11.97 30.72 -17.40
N VAL A 108 13.29 30.57 -17.29
CA VAL A 108 14.18 31.66 -17.65
C VAL A 108 13.92 31.85 -19.14
N LYS A 109 13.09 32.84 -19.48
CA LYS A 109 13.01 33.34 -20.85
C LYS A 109 14.46 33.60 -21.27
N PRO A 110 14.92 33.10 -22.43
CA PRO A 110 16.21 33.52 -22.94
C PRO A 110 16.12 35.03 -23.13
N GLN A 111 16.79 35.79 -22.26
CA GLN A 111 17.10 37.18 -22.56
C GLN A 111 17.96 37.16 -23.83
N GLY A 112 17.65 38.08 -24.73
CA GLY A 112 18.15 38.10 -26.10
C GLY A 112 19.67 38.10 -26.26
N PRO A 113 20.17 38.06 -27.51
CA PRO A 113 21.57 37.80 -27.81
C PRO A 113 22.45 38.97 -27.38
N GLY A 114 22.99 38.89 -26.17
CA GLY A 114 24.11 39.70 -25.71
C GLY A 114 25.41 39.03 -26.13
N ASN A 115 26.08 39.58 -27.15
CA ASN A 115 27.40 39.17 -27.60
C ASN A 115 28.43 39.32 -26.47
N GLY A 116 29.00 38.20 -26.01
CA GLY A 116 30.16 38.16 -25.12
C GLY A 116 30.82 36.77 -25.17
N PRO A 117 32.15 36.66 -25.31
CA PRO A 117 32.81 35.37 -25.51
C PRO A 117 33.17 34.67 -24.18
N GLY A 118 32.55 33.51 -23.94
CA GLY A 118 32.98 32.43 -23.02
C GLY A 118 32.54 32.54 -21.54
N PRO A 119 32.60 31.45 -20.73
CA PRO A 119 32.87 30.03 -21.03
C PRO A 119 31.77 29.04 -20.53
N GLY A 120 31.63 27.90 -21.21
CA GLY A 120 31.07 26.64 -20.66
C GLY A 120 29.55 26.51 -20.52
N PRO A 121 28.93 25.36 -20.86
CA PRO A 121 27.51 25.14 -20.63
C PRO A 121 27.26 24.97 -19.14
N ALA A 122 26.66 25.97 -18.50
CA ALA A 122 26.06 25.83 -17.18
C ALA A 122 24.94 24.79 -17.29
N SER A 123 25.15 23.61 -16.71
CA SER A 123 24.10 22.62 -16.54
C SER A 123 23.01 23.22 -15.65
N VAL A 124 21.85 23.53 -16.23
CA VAL A 124 20.66 23.93 -15.48
C VAL A 124 20.23 22.71 -14.66
N SER A 125 20.60 22.67 -13.38
CA SER A 125 20.10 21.66 -12.46
C SER A 125 18.61 21.94 -12.24
N VAL A 126 17.75 21.20 -12.94
CA VAL A 126 16.31 21.20 -12.65
C VAL A 126 16.16 20.62 -11.25
N SER A 127 15.96 21.49 -10.27
CA SER A 127 15.65 21.09 -8.89
C SER A 127 14.42 20.18 -8.91
N ALA A 128 14.53 19.01 -8.27
CA ALA A 128 13.36 18.16 -8.02
C ALA A 128 12.28 18.98 -7.28
N PRO A 129 10.99 18.75 -7.54
CA PRO A 129 9.92 19.40 -6.80
C PRO A 129 10.07 19.06 -5.30
N PRO A 130 9.81 20.01 -4.38
CA PRO A 130 9.87 19.71 -2.96
C PRO A 130 8.83 18.65 -2.62
N VAL A 131 9.13 17.81 -1.64
CA VAL A 131 8.21 16.79 -1.14
C VAL A 131 7.69 17.27 0.22
N TYR A 132 6.40 17.61 0.29
CA TYR A 132 5.79 18.04 1.55
C TYR A 132 5.43 16.84 2.46
N PRO A 133 5.28 17.05 3.77
CA PRO A 133 4.66 16.08 4.67
C PRO A 133 3.27 15.66 4.17
N LEU A 134 2.79 14.49 4.61
CA LEU A 134 1.39 14.12 4.37
C LEU A 134 0.43 15.19 4.92
N PRO A 135 -0.70 15.44 4.24
CA PRO A 135 -1.78 16.27 4.78
C PRO A 135 -2.27 15.71 6.12
N THR A 136 -2.76 16.57 6.99
CA THR A 136 -3.38 16.17 8.27
C THR A 136 -4.79 15.60 8.06
N ASN A 137 -5.35 15.77 6.86
CA ASN A 137 -6.66 15.27 6.44
C ASN A 137 -7.77 15.82 7.35
N ASN A 138 -7.75 17.13 7.61
CA ASN A 138 -8.58 17.76 8.67
C ASN A 138 -10.08 17.62 8.41
N ASP A 139 -10.48 17.60 7.14
CA ASP A 139 -11.87 17.43 6.71
C ASP A 139 -12.30 15.97 6.57
N GLY A 140 -11.36 15.02 6.70
CA GLY A 140 -11.60 13.59 6.54
C GLY A 140 -11.92 13.18 5.10
N ALA A 141 -11.71 14.05 4.11
CA ALA A 141 -12.08 13.78 2.72
C ALA A 141 -11.15 12.77 2.03
N ILE A 142 -9.92 12.61 2.54
CA ILE A 142 -8.93 11.69 1.98
C ILE A 142 -9.10 10.31 2.62
N SER A 143 -9.30 9.29 1.80
CA SER A 143 -9.38 7.90 2.26
C SER A 143 -8.05 7.44 2.87
N ASP A 144 -8.14 6.55 3.85
CA ASP A 144 -6.99 5.92 4.49
C ASP A 144 -6.14 5.09 3.51
N SER A 145 -6.79 4.45 2.53
CA SER A 145 -6.16 3.71 1.44
C SER A 145 -5.34 4.65 0.55
N LEU A 146 -5.89 5.80 0.15
CA LEU A 146 -5.18 6.80 -0.64
C LEU A 146 -3.99 7.39 0.13
N LEU A 147 -4.15 7.73 1.41
CA LEU A 147 -3.03 8.23 2.24
C LEU A 147 -1.88 7.21 2.30
N SER A 148 -2.21 5.93 2.49
CA SER A 148 -1.21 4.85 2.56
C SER A 148 -0.51 4.61 1.21
N LEU A 149 -1.27 4.69 0.12
CA LEU A 149 -0.75 4.57 -1.25
C LEU A 149 0.17 5.75 -1.60
N VAL A 150 -0.28 6.98 -1.34
CA VAL A 150 0.50 8.21 -1.54
C VAL A 150 1.77 8.17 -0.71
N LEU A 151 1.70 7.77 0.56
CA LEU A 151 2.89 7.63 1.41
C LEU A 151 3.90 6.65 0.82
N SER A 152 3.40 5.52 0.29
CA SER A 152 4.23 4.48 -0.31
C SER A 152 4.93 4.92 -1.59
N LEU A 153 4.28 5.79 -2.37
CA LEU A 153 4.80 6.30 -3.64
C LEU A 153 5.68 7.55 -3.47
N LYS A 154 5.29 8.48 -2.59
CA LYS A 154 5.95 9.79 -2.48
C LYS A 154 7.34 9.73 -1.87
N SER A 155 7.63 8.67 -1.10
CA SER A 155 8.84 8.57 -0.30
C SER A 155 9.53 7.22 -0.48
N GLY A 156 10.83 7.29 -0.79
CA GLY A 156 11.68 6.10 -0.77
C GLY A 156 11.79 5.50 0.64
N PRO A 157 12.19 4.22 0.75
CA PRO A 157 12.38 3.55 2.02
C PRO A 157 13.47 4.28 2.84
N SER A 158 13.04 4.96 3.90
CA SER A 158 13.90 5.78 4.76
C SER A 158 13.26 5.97 6.13
N MET A 159 14.05 6.40 7.12
CA MET A 159 13.50 6.75 8.44
C MET A 159 12.51 7.92 8.39
N ALA A 160 12.60 8.80 7.38
CA ALA A 160 11.60 9.83 7.15
C ALA A 160 10.22 9.22 6.84
N ARG A 161 10.18 8.18 5.99
CA ARG A 161 8.94 7.42 5.72
C ARG A 161 8.41 6.73 6.97
N VAL A 162 9.28 6.14 7.79
CA VAL A 162 8.88 5.54 9.08
C VAL A 162 8.21 6.59 9.99
N ASN A 163 8.80 7.78 10.10
CA ASN A 163 8.22 8.87 10.88
C ASN A 163 6.85 9.32 10.35
N GLU A 164 6.66 9.36 9.04
CA GLU A 164 5.37 9.67 8.44
C GLU A 164 4.33 8.56 8.67
N ILE A 165 4.73 7.29 8.65
CA ILE A 165 3.85 6.17 9.04
C ILE A 165 3.41 6.33 10.49
N TYR A 166 4.31 6.65 11.42
CA TYR A 166 3.95 6.90 12.82
C TYR A 166 2.98 8.07 12.99
N ARG A 167 3.16 9.16 12.22
CA ARG A 167 2.21 10.28 12.20
C ARG A 167 0.84 9.84 11.71
N LEU A 168 0.78 9.02 10.66
CA LEU A 168 -0.47 8.47 10.14
C LEU A 168 -1.15 7.54 11.18
N CYS A 169 -0.40 6.68 11.85
CA CYS A 169 -0.89 5.87 12.97
C CYS A 169 -1.52 6.74 14.06
N TYR A 170 -0.85 7.83 14.44
CA TYR A 170 -1.36 8.77 15.45
C TYR A 170 -2.64 9.46 14.99
N GLN A 171 -2.67 9.98 13.75
CA GLN A 171 -3.87 10.59 13.17
C GLN A 171 -5.05 9.62 13.14
N LYS A 172 -4.82 8.35 12.76
CA LYS A 172 -5.85 7.31 12.75
C LYS A 172 -6.39 7.00 14.14
N ARG A 173 -5.53 6.95 15.17
CA ARG A 173 -5.97 6.74 16.56
C ARG A 173 -6.84 7.89 17.05
N LEU A 174 -6.46 9.14 16.77
CA LEU A 174 -7.27 10.30 17.14
C LEU A 174 -8.64 10.32 16.45
N LYS A 175 -8.68 10.01 15.15
CA LYS A 175 -9.94 10.03 14.36
C LYS A 175 -10.80 8.78 14.56
N GLY A 176 -10.18 7.64 14.88
CA GLY A 176 -10.85 6.36 15.14
C GLY A 176 -11.78 6.42 16.35
N ASP A 177 -11.51 7.29 17.32
CA ASP A 177 -12.41 7.58 18.44
C ASP A 177 -13.58 8.50 18.06
N SER A 178 -13.45 9.28 16.98
CA SER A 178 -14.43 10.32 16.59
C SER A 178 -15.62 9.78 15.78
N VAL A 179 -15.47 8.63 15.11
CA VAL A 179 -16.56 7.98 14.33
C VAL A 179 -17.57 7.27 15.24
N ARG A 180 -17.28 7.13 16.54
CA ARG A 180 -18.17 6.50 17.53
C ARG A 180 -19.29 7.40 18.06
N VAL A 181 -19.34 8.69 17.68
CA VAL A 181 -20.27 9.65 18.30
C VAL A 181 -21.64 9.74 17.61
N ASN A 182 -21.85 9.10 16.46
CA ASN A 182 -23.16 9.04 15.81
C ASN A 182 -23.79 7.64 15.86
N GLY A 183 -24.17 7.23 17.08
CA GLY A 183 -25.47 6.58 17.33
C GLY A 183 -25.73 5.15 16.86
N ALA A 184 -24.75 4.36 16.43
CA ALA A 184 -24.95 2.91 16.22
C ALA A 184 -24.45 2.14 17.46
N PRO A 185 -25.33 1.42 18.20
CA PRO A 185 -24.88 0.52 19.25
C PRO A 185 -24.12 -0.64 18.61
N ASN A 186 -22.97 -0.99 19.18
CA ASN A 186 -22.39 -2.31 18.99
C ASN A 186 -23.46 -3.34 19.34
N ASP A 187 -23.84 -4.19 18.37
CA ASP A 187 -24.21 -5.58 18.57
C ASP A 187 -24.75 -6.15 17.26
N VAL A 188 -23.86 -6.40 16.30
CA VAL A 188 -24.01 -7.58 15.47
C VAL A 188 -22.64 -8.24 15.39
N PRO A 189 -22.41 -9.37 16.07
CA PRO A 189 -21.27 -10.21 15.76
C PRO A 189 -21.41 -10.57 14.29
N SER A 190 -20.49 -10.09 13.46
CA SER A 190 -20.28 -10.73 12.15
C SER A 190 -20.16 -12.21 12.45
N LEU A 191 -21.07 -13.02 11.91
CA LEU A 191 -21.09 -14.47 12.04
C LEU A 191 -19.79 -15.00 11.45
N ALA A 192 -18.77 -15.00 12.30
CA ALA A 192 -17.46 -15.50 12.03
C ALA A 192 -17.61 -17.02 11.88
N HIS A 193 -17.10 -17.53 10.77
CA HIS A 193 -16.54 -18.87 10.79
C HIS A 193 -15.59 -18.97 12.00
N PRO A 194 -15.54 -20.11 12.72
CA PRO A 194 -14.93 -20.19 14.05
C PRO A 194 -13.42 -19.91 14.16
N ASN A 195 -12.74 -19.50 13.07
CA ASN A 195 -11.29 -19.45 13.00
C ASN A 195 -10.65 -18.09 12.67
N HIS A 196 -11.40 -17.00 12.46
CA HIS A 196 -10.79 -15.68 12.22
C HIS A 196 -11.56 -14.53 12.88
N SER A 197 -11.08 -14.05 14.04
CA SER A 197 -11.48 -12.75 14.58
C SER A 197 -10.87 -11.65 13.71
N ASN A 198 -11.65 -11.13 12.77
CA ASN A 198 -11.21 -10.01 11.94
C ASN A 198 -10.93 -8.79 12.83
N PRO A 199 -9.73 -8.18 12.74
CA PRO A 199 -9.42 -6.98 13.49
C PRO A 199 -10.40 -5.86 13.10
N THR A 200 -10.83 -5.06 14.08
CA THR A 200 -11.64 -3.85 13.84
C THR A 200 -10.96 -2.97 12.78
N GLY A 201 -11.72 -2.17 12.01
CA GLY A 201 -11.16 -1.39 10.89
C GLY A 201 -9.94 -0.52 11.24
N LEU A 202 -9.86 -0.03 12.49
CA LEU A 202 -8.69 0.67 13.01
C LEU A 202 -7.50 -0.28 13.25
N GLN A 203 -7.72 -1.42 13.91
CA GLN A 203 -6.67 -2.41 14.18
C GLN A 203 -6.11 -3.00 12.89
N ALA A 204 -6.97 -3.37 11.94
CA ALA A 204 -6.62 -3.79 10.58
C ALA A 204 -5.70 -2.76 9.89
N SER A 205 -6.08 -1.48 9.97
CA SER A 205 -5.29 -0.38 9.44
C SER A 205 -3.93 -0.23 10.11
N LEU A 206 -3.86 -0.35 11.44
CA LEU A 206 -2.60 -0.24 12.18
C LEU A 206 -1.67 -1.43 11.89
N MET A 207 -2.21 -2.63 11.67
CA MET A 207 -1.46 -3.81 11.22
C MET A 207 -0.89 -3.59 9.81
N ALA A 208 -1.68 -3.08 8.87
CA ALA A 208 -1.17 -2.77 7.53
C ALA A 208 -0.02 -1.74 7.56
N LEU A 209 -0.14 -0.71 8.40
CA LEU A 209 0.90 0.31 8.57
C LEU A 209 2.17 -0.24 9.22
N SER A 210 2.05 -1.16 10.18
CA SER A 210 3.23 -1.79 10.80
C SER A 210 4.01 -2.65 9.79
N TYR A 211 3.33 -3.38 8.89
CA TYR A 211 4.00 -4.08 7.80
C TYR A 211 4.74 -3.10 6.88
N GLY A 212 4.19 -1.92 6.64
CA GLY A 212 4.89 -0.82 5.97
C GLY A 212 6.18 -0.39 6.68
N VAL A 213 6.18 -0.31 8.02
CA VAL A 213 7.40 -0.02 8.80
C VAL A 213 8.43 -1.14 8.64
N ILE A 214 8.00 -2.39 8.77
CA ILE A 214 8.85 -3.59 8.63
C ILE A 214 9.51 -3.60 7.24
N ALA A 215 8.74 -3.35 6.18
CA ALA A 215 9.24 -3.30 4.81
C ALA A 215 10.31 -2.22 4.64
N VAL A 216 10.07 -1.00 5.13
CA VAL A 216 11.04 0.11 5.05
C VAL A 216 12.34 -0.24 5.79
N LEU A 217 12.25 -0.84 6.97
CA LEU A 217 13.42 -1.20 7.77
C LEU A 217 14.23 -2.36 7.14
N PHE A 218 13.58 -3.34 6.51
CA PHE A 218 14.27 -4.36 5.72
C PHE A 218 15.01 -3.77 4.52
N VAL A 219 14.34 -2.91 3.74
CA VAL A 219 14.94 -2.32 2.53
C VAL A 219 16.08 -1.36 2.86
N SER A 220 15.92 -0.56 3.92
CA SER A 220 16.97 0.35 4.41
C SER A 220 18.07 -0.36 5.23
N ARG A 221 17.97 -1.68 5.40
CA ARG A 221 18.92 -2.52 6.18
C ARG A 221 19.12 -2.04 7.61
N ASN A 222 18.11 -1.42 8.20
CA ASN A 222 18.17 -0.89 9.56
C ASN A 222 17.79 -1.98 10.57
N TYR A 223 18.58 -3.06 10.59
CA TYR A 223 18.24 -4.31 11.27
C TYR A 223 18.17 -4.19 12.80
N ALA A 224 18.94 -3.29 13.42
CA ALA A 224 18.88 -3.07 14.87
C ALA A 224 17.53 -2.45 15.30
N THR A 225 17.05 -1.45 14.55
CA THR A 225 15.72 -0.87 14.77
C THR A 225 14.62 -1.87 14.44
N LEU A 226 14.79 -2.65 13.36
CA LEU A 226 13.85 -3.70 12.97
C LEU A 226 13.68 -4.77 14.07
N ASP A 227 14.79 -5.28 14.59
CA ASP A 227 14.77 -6.29 15.65
C ASP A 227 14.07 -5.75 16.90
N SER A 228 14.42 -4.54 17.34
CA SER A 228 13.79 -3.89 18.50
C SER A 228 12.28 -3.72 18.31
N PHE A 229 11.86 -3.27 17.12
CA PHE A 229 10.45 -3.10 16.77
C PHE A 229 9.69 -4.43 16.76
N LEU A 230 10.25 -5.47 16.13
CA LEU A 230 9.62 -6.78 16.04
C LEU A 230 9.55 -7.49 17.39
N VAL A 231 10.58 -7.37 18.25
CA VAL A 231 10.56 -7.92 19.61
C VAL A 231 9.44 -7.29 20.44
N SER A 232 9.33 -5.96 20.41
CA SER A 232 8.24 -5.24 21.10
C SER A 232 6.88 -5.69 20.58
N LEU A 233 6.71 -5.74 19.26
CA LEU A 233 5.45 -6.12 18.64
C LEU A 233 5.06 -7.57 18.95
N ARG A 234 6.01 -8.51 18.93
CA ARG A 234 5.75 -9.91 19.32
C ARG A 234 5.31 -10.00 20.78
N HIS A 235 5.97 -9.27 21.68
CA HIS A 235 5.60 -9.26 23.09
C HIS A 235 4.16 -8.79 23.29
N ASP A 236 3.78 -7.67 22.65
CA ASP A 236 2.43 -7.12 22.73
C ASP A 236 1.39 -8.09 22.15
N LEU A 237 1.70 -8.73 21.01
CA LEU A 237 0.79 -9.67 20.34
C LEU A 237 0.66 -11.01 21.07
N LYS A 238 1.69 -11.46 21.76
CA LYS A 238 1.64 -12.69 22.58
C LYS A 238 0.67 -12.56 23.76
N ALA A 239 0.43 -11.32 24.23
CA ALA A 239 -0.54 -11.03 25.27
C ALA A 239 -2.00 -11.02 24.76
N ASP A 240 -2.23 -10.94 23.45
CA ASP A 240 -3.56 -10.87 22.83
C ASP A 240 -3.80 -12.04 21.85
N PRO A 241 -4.44 -13.13 22.30
CA PRO A 241 -4.66 -14.32 21.46
C PRO A 241 -5.57 -14.08 20.25
N SER A 242 -6.33 -12.98 20.21
CA SER A 242 -7.14 -12.62 19.04
C SER A 242 -6.30 -12.27 17.81
N ASN A 243 -5.00 -12.02 18.01
CA ASN A 243 -4.05 -11.66 16.96
C ASN A 243 -3.11 -12.81 16.55
N GLY A 244 -3.50 -14.07 16.77
CA GLY A 244 -2.64 -15.23 16.51
C GLY A 244 -1.99 -15.25 15.10
N ALA A 245 -2.77 -14.94 14.05
CA ALA A 245 -2.24 -14.86 12.68
C ALA A 245 -1.21 -13.74 12.52
N TYR A 246 -1.46 -12.57 13.11
CA TYR A 246 -0.54 -11.45 13.06
C TYR A 246 0.73 -11.72 13.88
N HIS A 247 0.61 -12.32 15.06
CA HIS A 247 1.75 -12.80 15.84
C HIS A 247 2.61 -13.76 15.02
N SER A 248 2.00 -14.73 14.34
CA SER A 248 2.70 -15.68 13.47
C SER A 248 3.49 -14.97 12.36
N ASN A 249 2.87 -14.01 11.65
CA ASN A 249 3.52 -13.22 10.61
C ASN A 249 4.73 -12.45 11.14
N VAL A 250 4.57 -11.77 12.29
CA VAL A 250 5.64 -10.98 12.93
C VAL A 250 6.77 -11.89 13.42
N THR A 251 6.46 -13.09 13.91
CA THR A 251 7.48 -14.08 14.31
C THR A 251 8.32 -14.54 13.13
N LEU A 252 7.72 -14.82 11.97
CA LEU A 252 8.49 -15.12 10.75
C LEU A 252 9.38 -13.94 10.35
N MET A 253 8.85 -12.71 10.36
CA MET A 253 9.64 -11.51 10.04
C MET A 253 10.81 -11.31 11.01
N TRP A 254 10.62 -11.62 12.29
CA TRP A 254 11.67 -11.53 13.30
C TRP A 254 12.79 -12.53 13.07
N LEU A 255 12.44 -13.79 12.77
CA LEU A 255 13.43 -14.81 12.41
C LEU A 255 14.23 -14.38 11.18
N LEU A 256 13.55 -13.96 10.11
CA LEU A 256 14.23 -13.46 8.91
C LEU A 256 15.12 -12.25 9.23
N ALA A 257 14.68 -11.32 10.07
CA ALA A 257 15.50 -10.18 10.50
C ALA A 257 16.79 -10.63 11.21
N LYS A 258 16.72 -11.63 12.11
CA LYS A 258 17.91 -12.20 12.76
C LYS A 258 18.87 -12.83 11.74
N ILE A 259 18.35 -13.57 10.77
CA ILE A 259 19.15 -14.18 9.69
C ILE A 259 19.85 -13.08 8.87
N TYR A 260 19.11 -12.07 8.42
CA TYR A 260 19.64 -10.96 7.62
C TYR A 260 20.68 -10.14 8.38
N MET A 261 20.46 -9.87 9.67
CA MET A 261 21.41 -9.16 10.52
C MET A 261 22.74 -9.92 10.64
N ARG A 262 22.69 -11.24 10.83
CA ARG A 262 23.91 -12.09 10.88
C ARG A 262 24.63 -12.14 9.54
N ARG A 263 23.89 -12.19 8.43
CA ARG A 263 24.45 -12.10 7.07
C ARG A 263 25.16 -10.77 6.83
N ALA A 264 24.56 -9.66 7.27
CA ALA A 264 25.13 -8.34 7.10
C ALA A 264 26.44 -8.14 7.90
N SER A 265 26.59 -8.84 9.03
CA SER A 265 27.81 -8.81 9.85
C SER A 265 29.00 -9.59 9.26
N GLY A 266 28.84 -10.26 8.10
CA GLY A 266 29.93 -10.97 7.42
C GLY A 266 30.24 -12.37 7.98
N THR A 267 29.48 -12.83 8.96
CA THR A 267 29.62 -14.12 9.65
C THR A 267 28.74 -15.22 9.05
N VAL A 268 28.80 -15.45 7.73
CA VAL A 268 27.98 -16.50 7.11
C VAL A 268 28.78 -17.29 6.08
N ASP A 269 29.50 -18.30 6.56
CA ASP A 269 29.49 -19.60 5.90
C ASP A 269 28.22 -20.36 6.37
N SER A 270 27.58 -21.14 5.49
CA SER A 270 26.39 -21.94 5.82
C SER A 270 26.59 -22.86 7.04
N THR A 271 27.83 -23.20 7.35
CA THR A 271 28.24 -23.93 8.56
C THR A 271 27.94 -23.18 9.85
N GLU A 272 27.95 -21.85 9.91
CA GLU A 272 27.62 -21.11 11.13
C GLU A 272 26.12 -21.13 11.45
N ALA A 273 25.26 -21.20 10.42
CA ALA A 273 23.81 -21.30 10.62
C ALA A 273 23.41 -22.57 11.37
N SER A 274 24.19 -23.65 11.23
CA SER A 274 24.01 -24.87 12.00
C SER A 274 24.29 -24.70 13.51
N VAL A 275 25.06 -23.67 13.89
CA VAL A 275 25.44 -23.40 15.29
C VAL A 275 24.41 -22.51 15.97
N TRP A 276 24.00 -21.40 15.34
CA TRP A 276 23.07 -20.45 15.95
C TRP A 276 21.60 -20.72 15.61
N GLY A 277 21.30 -21.44 14.52
CA GLY A 277 19.93 -21.78 14.10
C GLY A 277 19.11 -22.49 15.19
N PRO A 278 19.66 -23.54 15.86
CA PRO A 278 18.94 -24.25 16.92
C PRO A 278 18.48 -23.38 18.10
N LEU A 279 19.11 -22.22 18.34
CA LEU A 279 18.69 -21.28 19.37
C LEU A 279 17.31 -20.64 19.09
N TYR A 280 16.84 -20.73 17.85
CA TYR A 280 15.61 -20.10 17.38
C TYR A 280 14.61 -21.11 16.81
N ASP A 281 14.97 -22.40 16.72
CA ASP A 281 14.09 -23.44 16.15
C ASP A 281 12.78 -23.59 16.94
N GLU A 282 12.80 -23.38 18.26
CA GLU A 282 11.59 -23.39 19.08
C GLU A 282 10.56 -22.33 18.65
N ASN A 283 11.01 -21.20 18.08
CA ASN A 283 10.11 -20.15 17.63
C ASN A 283 9.41 -20.48 16.31
N LEU A 284 9.89 -21.47 15.55
CA LEU A 284 9.21 -21.94 14.33
C LEU A 284 7.87 -22.58 14.67
N GLY A 285 7.75 -23.21 15.84
CA GLY A 285 6.49 -23.77 16.34
C GLY A 285 5.42 -22.71 16.66
N GLU A 286 5.80 -21.43 16.81
CA GLU A 286 4.85 -20.33 16.96
C GLU A 286 4.30 -19.81 15.61
N ILE A 287 4.75 -20.37 14.48
CA ILE A 287 4.36 -19.95 13.13
C ILE A 287 3.27 -20.88 12.59
N ALA A 288 2.08 -20.31 12.35
CA ALA A 288 0.92 -21.00 11.81
C ALA A 288 1.10 -21.37 10.32
N VAL A 289 0.32 -22.37 9.88
CA VAL A 289 0.38 -22.93 8.52
C VAL A 289 0.04 -21.89 7.45
N GLU A 290 -0.85 -20.94 7.75
CA GLU A 290 -1.27 -19.87 6.86
C GLU A 290 -0.10 -18.95 6.50
N THR A 291 0.80 -18.69 7.45
CA THR A 291 2.01 -17.87 7.25
C THR A 291 2.98 -18.56 6.30
N TRP A 292 3.16 -19.88 6.44
CA TRP A 292 3.94 -20.69 5.51
C TRP A 292 3.29 -20.79 4.12
N THR A 293 1.96 -20.86 4.09
CA THR A 293 1.18 -20.85 2.84
C THR A 293 1.39 -19.55 2.08
N ALA A 294 1.40 -18.41 2.78
CA ALA A 294 1.70 -17.11 2.18
C ALA A 294 3.13 -17.05 1.62
N LEU A 295 4.13 -17.56 2.34
CA LEU A 295 5.51 -17.63 1.84
C LEU A 295 5.62 -18.52 0.58
N THR A 296 4.94 -19.67 0.59
CA THR A 296 4.90 -20.60 -0.55
C THR A 296 4.26 -19.93 -1.77
N PHE A 297 3.11 -19.28 -1.58
CA PHE A 297 2.41 -18.54 -2.63
C PHE A 297 3.29 -17.43 -3.22
N VAL A 298 3.91 -16.59 -2.38
CA VAL A 298 4.75 -15.48 -2.88
C VAL A 298 5.91 -16.00 -3.70
N THR A 299 6.59 -17.04 -3.22
CA THR A 299 7.76 -17.63 -3.90
C THR A 299 7.38 -18.45 -5.14
N SER A 300 6.11 -18.85 -5.29
CA SER A 300 5.57 -19.50 -6.49
C SER A 300 5.04 -18.52 -7.56
N LYS A 301 4.93 -17.22 -7.24
CA LYS A 301 4.44 -16.18 -8.17
C LYS A 301 5.47 -15.11 -8.50
N VAL A 302 6.36 -14.78 -7.57
CA VAL A 302 7.31 -13.67 -7.71
C VAL A 302 8.73 -14.19 -7.56
N GLY A 303 9.56 -13.89 -8.56
CA GLY A 303 10.99 -14.19 -8.51
C GLY A 303 11.70 -13.34 -7.46
N ALA A 304 12.68 -13.91 -6.77
CA ALA A 304 13.43 -13.23 -5.72
C ALA A 304 14.16 -11.96 -6.21
N GLN A 305 14.46 -11.89 -7.51
CA GLN A 305 15.01 -10.72 -8.21
C GLN A 305 14.06 -10.25 -9.32
N LEU A 306 14.14 -8.98 -9.73
CA LEU A 306 13.36 -8.42 -10.84
C LEU A 306 13.67 -9.16 -12.14
N GLY A 307 12.63 -9.72 -12.78
CA GLY A 307 12.76 -10.58 -13.96
C GLY A 307 13.42 -11.95 -13.70
N GLY A 308 13.69 -12.31 -12.44
CA GLY A 308 14.29 -13.58 -12.07
C GLY A 308 13.32 -14.75 -12.10
N SER A 309 13.87 -15.97 -12.12
CA SER A 309 13.08 -17.20 -12.06
C SER A 309 12.31 -17.33 -10.75
N VAL A 310 11.14 -17.94 -10.85
CA VAL A 310 10.25 -18.23 -9.73
C VAL A 310 10.56 -19.61 -9.18
N PHE A 311 10.66 -19.74 -7.86
CA PHE A 311 11.02 -20.99 -7.20
C PHE A 311 10.13 -21.22 -5.99
N PRO A 312 9.08 -22.04 -6.10
CA PRO A 312 8.20 -22.31 -4.96
C PRO A 312 9.03 -22.90 -3.81
N ILE A 313 8.95 -22.26 -2.65
CA ILE A 313 9.55 -22.75 -1.42
C ILE A 313 8.45 -23.48 -0.65
N VAL A 314 8.40 -24.79 -0.80
CA VAL A 314 7.49 -25.64 -0.02
C VAL A 314 8.20 -26.01 1.27
N VAL A 315 7.79 -25.37 2.35
CA VAL A 315 8.31 -25.62 3.70
C VAL A 315 7.31 -26.50 4.44
N SER A 316 7.74 -27.67 4.91
CA SER A 316 6.94 -28.46 5.85
C SER A 316 7.12 -27.86 7.26
N PRO A 317 6.05 -27.33 7.90
CA PRO A 317 6.15 -26.67 9.20
C PRO A 317 6.75 -27.57 10.30
N GLU A 318 6.59 -28.89 10.17
CA GLU A 318 7.04 -29.86 11.16
C GLU A 318 8.55 -30.17 11.09
N THR A 319 9.21 -29.83 9.97
CA THR A 319 10.59 -30.28 9.68
C THR A 319 11.52 -29.15 9.30
N VAL A 320 11.00 -27.93 9.18
CA VAL A 320 11.81 -26.75 8.87
C VAL A 320 12.69 -26.38 10.05
N SER A 321 13.96 -26.05 9.76
CA SER A 321 14.87 -25.45 10.72
C SER A 321 15.27 -24.03 10.32
N VAL A 322 15.70 -23.25 11.29
CA VAL A 322 16.19 -21.89 11.05
C VAL A 322 17.47 -21.92 10.19
N ALA A 323 18.27 -22.98 10.28
CA ALA A 323 19.41 -23.18 9.38
C ALA A 323 18.97 -23.33 7.91
N GLN A 324 17.90 -24.08 7.62
CA GLN A 324 17.35 -24.17 6.27
C GLN A 324 16.83 -22.83 5.76
N LEU A 325 16.17 -22.02 6.61
CA LEU A 325 15.78 -20.66 6.24
C LEU A 325 16.99 -19.77 5.94
N ALA A 326 18.07 -19.92 6.71
CA ALA A 326 19.32 -19.20 6.50
C ALA A 326 19.96 -19.56 5.15
N ASP A 327 19.96 -20.84 4.79
CA ASP A 327 20.42 -21.31 3.48
C ASP A 327 19.59 -20.73 2.34
N LEU A 328 18.26 -20.68 2.47
CA LEU A 328 17.38 -20.06 1.47
C LEU A 328 17.64 -18.57 1.32
N VAL A 329 17.96 -17.86 2.41
CA VAL A 329 18.38 -16.45 2.35
C VAL A 329 19.77 -16.32 1.70
N ALA A 330 20.72 -17.19 2.04
CA ALA A 330 22.07 -17.17 1.50
C ALA A 330 22.09 -17.43 -0.02
N GLN A 331 21.23 -18.34 -0.49
CA GLN A 331 21.00 -18.65 -1.90
C GLN A 331 20.15 -17.60 -2.64
N ASP A 332 19.76 -16.50 -1.97
CA ASP A 332 18.90 -15.44 -2.50
C ASP A 332 17.52 -15.94 -2.97
N ARG A 333 17.04 -17.06 -2.42
CA ARG A 333 15.69 -17.59 -2.67
C ARG A 333 14.63 -16.90 -1.82
N ILE A 334 15.00 -16.48 -0.61
CA ILE A 334 14.25 -15.54 0.23
C ILE A 334 15.03 -14.23 0.24
N SER A 335 14.72 -13.33 -0.68
CA SER A 335 15.35 -12.01 -0.77
C SER A 335 14.54 -10.95 -0.01
N VAL A 336 15.07 -9.73 0.09
CA VAL A 336 14.32 -8.57 0.63
C VAL A 336 13.08 -8.30 -0.21
N ARG A 337 13.10 -8.59 -1.52
CA ARG A 337 11.92 -8.48 -2.39
C ARG A 337 10.85 -9.49 -1.98
N THR A 338 11.23 -10.75 -1.75
CA THR A 338 10.30 -11.79 -1.26
C THR A 338 9.63 -11.33 0.04
N VAL A 339 10.42 -10.79 0.98
CA VAL A 339 9.91 -10.24 2.24
C VAL A 339 8.92 -9.08 2.01
N CYS A 340 9.25 -8.13 1.14
CA CYS A 340 8.35 -7.01 0.83
C CYS A 340 7.05 -7.47 0.17
N CYS A 341 7.10 -8.47 -0.71
CA CYS A 341 5.92 -9.04 -1.36
C CYS A 341 5.02 -9.76 -0.34
N LEU A 342 5.62 -10.48 0.61
CA LEU A 342 4.90 -11.15 1.70
C LEU A 342 4.21 -10.14 2.63
N LEU A 343 4.91 -9.08 3.02
CA LEU A 343 4.35 -7.97 3.80
C LEU A 343 3.21 -7.26 3.06
N ALA A 344 3.33 -7.08 1.75
CA ALA A 344 2.29 -6.47 0.93
C ALA A 344 1.04 -7.35 0.86
N LEU A 345 1.20 -8.66 0.68
CA LEU A 345 0.10 -9.62 0.69
C LEU A 345 -0.65 -9.57 2.03
N TRP A 346 0.08 -9.60 3.16
CA TRP A 346 -0.54 -9.50 4.48
C TRP A 346 -1.16 -8.13 4.77
N SER A 347 -0.57 -7.05 4.24
CA SER A 347 -1.15 -5.72 4.34
C SER A 347 -2.51 -5.65 3.63
N LEU A 348 -2.64 -6.27 2.45
CA LEU A 348 -3.90 -6.36 1.73
C LEU A 348 -4.91 -7.27 2.45
N ALA A 349 -4.45 -8.41 2.97
CA ALA A 349 -5.29 -9.32 3.73
C ALA A 349 -5.80 -8.72 5.05
N ALA A 350 -5.03 -7.83 5.68
CA ALA A 350 -5.45 -7.15 6.90
C ALA A 350 -6.60 -6.15 6.64
N THR A 351 -6.61 -5.48 5.48
CA THR A 351 -7.57 -4.40 5.18
C THR A 351 -8.72 -4.81 4.27
N ASN A 352 -8.76 -6.06 3.82
CA ASN A 352 -9.77 -6.55 2.89
C ASN A 352 -10.19 -7.98 3.25
N HIS A 353 -11.38 -8.38 2.83
CA HIS A 353 -11.77 -9.79 2.81
C HIS A 353 -10.98 -10.49 1.71
N THR A 354 -10.19 -11.50 2.09
CA THR A 354 -9.31 -12.21 1.17
C THR A 354 -9.44 -13.72 1.32
N ASN A 355 -9.11 -14.43 0.25
CA ASN A 355 -8.90 -15.85 0.27
C ASN A 355 -7.48 -16.13 -0.24
N LEU A 356 -6.73 -16.94 0.50
CA LEU A 356 -5.37 -17.33 0.16
C LEU A 356 -5.30 -18.86 0.10
N SER A 357 -4.89 -19.36 -1.05
CA SER A 357 -4.46 -20.73 -1.27
C SER A 357 -3.00 -20.75 -1.74
N GLN A 358 -2.43 -21.94 -1.94
CA GLN A 358 -1.08 -22.06 -2.48
C GLN A 358 -0.93 -21.50 -3.91
N ASP A 359 -2.03 -21.47 -4.66
CA ASP A 359 -2.03 -21.11 -6.08
C ASP A 359 -2.67 -19.75 -6.37
N GLU A 360 -3.53 -19.26 -5.48
CA GLU A 360 -4.37 -18.11 -5.72
C GLU A 360 -4.51 -17.22 -4.47
N PHE A 361 -4.43 -15.91 -4.68
CA PHE A 361 -4.76 -14.89 -3.69
C PHE A 361 -5.81 -13.96 -4.28
N THR A 362 -7.01 -13.97 -3.73
CA THR A 362 -8.12 -13.13 -4.19
C THR A 362 -8.58 -12.18 -3.11
N ILE A 363 -8.91 -10.95 -3.54
CA ILE A 363 -9.60 -9.98 -2.70
C ILE A 363 -11.09 -10.09 -3.03
N ILE A 364 -11.87 -10.58 -2.09
CA ILE A 364 -13.31 -10.76 -2.22
C ILE A 364 -13.93 -9.37 -2.18
N PRO A 365 -14.59 -8.93 -3.27
CA PRO A 365 -15.22 -7.63 -3.29
C PRO A 365 -16.36 -7.65 -2.28
N ASP A 366 -16.36 -6.74 -1.31
CA ASP A 366 -17.34 -6.70 -0.23
C ASP A 366 -18.77 -6.53 -0.78
N GLN A 367 -19.55 -7.61 -0.87
CA GLN A 367 -20.94 -7.53 -1.29
C GLN A 367 -21.70 -6.94 -0.12
N GLY A 368 -21.96 -5.63 -0.15
CA GLY A 368 -22.66 -4.91 0.90
C GLY A 368 -23.79 -5.77 1.46
N HIS A 369 -23.66 -6.16 2.73
CA HIS A 369 -24.68 -6.96 3.39
C HIS A 369 -25.97 -6.15 3.44
N HIS A 370 -26.94 -6.59 2.63
CA HIS A 370 -28.35 -6.38 2.91
C HIS A 370 -28.63 -6.96 4.31
N SER A 371 -28.80 -6.10 5.30
CA SER A 371 -29.50 -6.44 6.53
C SER A 371 -30.94 -6.77 6.16
N GLY A 372 -31.20 -8.05 5.92
CA GLY A 372 -32.54 -8.58 5.72
C GLY A 372 -33.28 -8.62 7.05
N ASP A 373 -33.92 -7.51 7.42
CA ASP A 373 -35.09 -7.55 8.28
C ASP A 373 -36.33 -7.58 7.38
N THR A 374 -36.90 -8.78 7.26
CA THR A 374 -38.22 -8.99 6.70
C THR A 374 -39.27 -8.31 7.57
N ALA A 375 -39.73 -7.13 7.16
CA ALA A 375 -41.05 -6.64 7.50
C ALA A 375 -41.78 -6.24 6.21
N ALA A 376 -42.79 -7.03 5.90
CA ALA A 376 -43.80 -6.93 4.85
C ALA A 376 -43.94 -5.59 4.09
N GLY A 377 -43.88 -5.72 2.76
CA GLY A 377 -44.86 -5.09 1.89
C GLY A 377 -44.62 -3.62 1.53
N THR A 378 -43.74 -3.36 0.57
CA THR A 378 -44.03 -2.40 -0.49
C THR A 378 -43.16 -2.72 -1.70
N SER A 379 -43.81 -3.07 -2.81
CA SER A 379 -43.20 -3.11 -4.14
C SER A 379 -42.74 -1.70 -4.49
N GLY A 380 -41.46 -1.43 -4.25
CA GLY A 380 -40.78 -0.19 -4.56
C GLY A 380 -39.37 -0.52 -5.05
N ASP A 381 -39.15 -0.20 -6.31
CA ASP A 381 -37.89 -0.20 -7.05
C ASP A 381 -36.73 0.28 -6.16
N SER A 382 -35.92 -0.65 -5.64
CA SER A 382 -34.74 -0.34 -4.81
C SER A 382 -33.50 -1.01 -5.39
N SER A 383 -33.19 -0.65 -6.64
CA SER A 383 -31.82 -0.68 -7.13
C SER A 383 -31.04 0.45 -6.44
N ASP A 384 -30.60 0.22 -5.20
CA ASP A 384 -29.79 1.19 -4.47
C ASP A 384 -28.44 1.37 -5.19
N ASN A 385 -28.34 2.51 -5.86
CA ASN A 385 -27.25 2.94 -6.73
C ASN A 385 -25.95 3.10 -5.94
N MET A 386 -25.05 2.12 -6.01
CA MET A 386 -23.63 2.37 -5.76
C MET A 386 -23.19 3.44 -6.77
N SER A 387 -22.63 4.57 -6.30
CA SER A 387 -22.12 5.59 -7.21
C SER A 387 -21.15 4.95 -8.20
N GLY A 388 -21.18 5.36 -9.48
CA GLY A 388 -20.31 4.75 -10.50
C GLY A 388 -18.82 4.78 -10.11
N VAL A 389 -18.39 5.79 -9.35
CA VAL A 389 -17.04 5.90 -8.77
C VAL A 389 -16.77 4.82 -7.71
N GLY A 390 -17.75 4.51 -6.86
CA GLY A 390 -17.64 3.43 -5.88
C GLY A 390 -17.43 2.07 -6.54
N TYR A 391 -18.12 1.83 -7.68
CA TYR A 391 -17.95 0.61 -8.45
C TYR A 391 -16.53 0.43 -9.01
N VAL A 392 -16.01 1.42 -9.75
CA VAL A 392 -14.64 1.32 -10.29
C VAL A 392 -13.59 1.22 -9.18
N THR A 393 -13.80 1.90 -8.05
CA THR A 393 -12.89 1.81 -6.89
C THR A 393 -12.84 0.38 -6.34
N ARG A 394 -14.00 -0.27 -6.17
CA ARG A 394 -14.09 -1.66 -5.72
C ARG A 394 -13.49 -2.64 -6.73
N TYR A 395 -13.76 -2.43 -8.02
CA TYR A 395 -13.18 -3.23 -9.10
C TYR A 395 -11.65 -3.15 -9.08
N ILE A 396 -11.08 -1.95 -9.04
CA ILE A 396 -9.63 -1.76 -9.00
C ILE A 396 -9.03 -2.29 -7.71
N ARG A 397 -9.76 -2.18 -6.59
CA ARG A 397 -9.34 -2.75 -5.31
C ARG A 397 -9.23 -4.27 -5.36
N SER A 398 -10.17 -4.97 -5.99
CA SER A 398 -10.11 -6.43 -6.08
C SER A 398 -8.93 -6.93 -6.93
N ARG A 399 -8.48 -6.12 -7.90
CA ARG A 399 -7.32 -6.43 -8.75
C ARG A 399 -5.99 -6.40 -7.99
N TRP A 400 -5.90 -5.81 -6.79
CA TRP A 400 -4.67 -5.83 -6.00
C TRP A 400 -4.19 -7.26 -5.66
N GLY A 401 -5.05 -8.27 -5.71
CA GLY A 401 -4.64 -9.68 -5.59
C GLY A 401 -3.61 -10.09 -6.65
N ASP A 402 -3.75 -9.58 -7.88
CA ASP A 402 -2.83 -9.86 -9.00
C ASP A 402 -1.56 -9.01 -8.97
N PHE A 403 -1.58 -7.90 -8.23
CA PHE A 403 -0.53 -6.86 -8.26
C PHE A 403 0.03 -6.52 -6.88
N TYR A 404 -0.15 -7.41 -5.90
CA TYR A 404 0.25 -7.17 -4.51
C TYR A 404 1.72 -6.81 -4.35
N ASN A 405 2.59 -7.40 -5.18
CA ASN A 405 4.03 -7.15 -5.24
C ASN A 405 4.38 -5.67 -5.52
N LYS A 406 3.44 -4.89 -6.09
CA LYS A 406 3.62 -3.48 -6.41
C LYS A 406 3.19 -2.52 -5.29
N LEU A 407 2.55 -3.00 -4.22
CA LEU A 407 1.89 -2.18 -3.19
C LEU A 407 2.81 -1.12 -2.58
N TYR A 408 4.06 -1.48 -2.27
CA TYR A 408 5.00 -0.56 -1.63
C TYR A 408 5.75 0.37 -2.59
N GLY A 409 5.51 0.27 -3.91
CA GLY A 409 6.14 1.12 -4.92
C GLY A 409 7.66 0.93 -5.02
N LEU A 410 8.12 -0.31 -4.85
CA LEU A 410 9.53 -0.69 -4.81
C LEU A 410 10.04 -1.37 -6.11
N GLU A 411 9.14 -1.80 -6.99
CA GLU A 411 9.45 -2.63 -8.16
C GLU A 411 9.74 -1.87 -9.45
#